data_AF-A0A933FUR7-F1
#
_entry.id   AF-A0A933FUR7-F1
#
_cell.length_a   1.000
_cell.length_b   1.000
_cell.length_c   1.000
_cell.angle_alpha   90.00
_cell.angle_beta   90.00
_cell.angle_gamma   90.00
#
_symmetry.space_group_name_H-M   'P 1'
#
loop_
_entity.id
_entity.type
_entity.pdbx_description
1 polymer ?
#
loop_
_entity_poly.entity_id
_entity_poly.type
_entity_poly.pdbx_seq_one_letter_code
_entity_poly.pdbx_strand_id
1 'polypeptide(L)'
;MTTTKSKIDREMFRKAHKEQQEQAKKGPEGHTLVSRAVIRLIENQLKEARVGEYTIQCDEAKSRKGGGKAPSPLQYFVAATGF
;
A
#
# COMPACT_ATOMS: atom_id res chain seq x y z
N MET A 1 -36.36 0.32 -11.63
CA MET A 1 -35.17 -0.27 -10.97
C MET A 1 -33.99 0.63 -11.29
N THR A 2 -33.48 1.37 -10.33
CA THR A 2 -32.31 2.23 -10.50
C THR A 2 -31.06 1.35 -10.56
N THR A 3 -30.44 1.24 -11.73
CA THR A 3 -29.16 0.56 -11.90
C THR A 3 -28.10 1.31 -11.09
N THR A 4 -27.75 0.79 -9.92
CA THR A 4 -26.69 1.37 -9.10
C THR A 4 -25.37 1.26 -9.86
N LYS A 5 -24.77 2.39 -10.22
CA LYS A 5 -23.46 2.41 -10.88
C LYS A 5 -22.45 1.72 -9.96
N SER A 6 -21.79 0.68 -10.47
CA SER A 6 -20.72 -0.04 -9.77
C SER A 6 -19.65 0.95 -9.28
N LYS A 7 -19.16 0.77 -8.06
CA LYS A 7 -18.02 1.53 -7.51
C LYS A 7 -16.70 1.21 -8.23
N ILE A 8 -16.67 0.12 -8.99
CA ILE A 8 -15.54 -0.35 -9.79
C ILE A 8 -15.84 -0.15 -11.27
N ASP A 9 -14.94 0.55 -11.97
CA ASP A 9 -14.96 0.66 -13.43
C ASP A 9 -14.40 -0.61 -14.08
N ARG A 10 -15.30 -1.52 -14.46
CA ARG A 10 -14.93 -2.84 -14.99
C ARG A 10 -14.23 -2.78 -16.34
N GLU A 11 -14.49 -1.76 -17.16
CA GLU A 11 -13.87 -1.65 -18.49
C GLU A 11 -12.42 -1.21 -18.36
N MET A 12 -12.16 -0.21 -17.51
CA MET A 12 -10.81 0.23 -17.18
C MET A 12 -9.95 -0.94 -16.66
N PHE A 13 -10.45 -1.69 -15.66
CA PHE A 13 -9.69 -2.82 -15.10
C PHE A 13 -9.51 -3.98 -16.08
N ARG A 14 -10.49 -4.23 -16.97
CA ARG A 14 -10.34 -5.26 -18.01
C ARG A 14 -9.23 -4.89 -18.99
N LYS A 15 -9.08 -3.61 -19.34
CA LYS A 15 -8.00 -3.13 -20.18
C LYS A 15 -6.64 -3.27 -19.49
N ALA A 16 -6.53 -2.82 -18.25
CA ALA A 16 -5.30 -2.95 -17.46
C ALA A 16 -4.84 -4.42 -17.30
N HIS A 17 -5.79 -5.34 -17.07
CA HIS A 17 -5.49 -6.77 -16.98
C HIS A 17 -4.92 -7.33 -18.29
N LYS A 18 -5.49 -6.96 -19.45
CA LYS A 18 -4.94 -7.39 -20.75
C LYS A 18 -3.52 -6.86 -20.94
N GLU A 19 -3.27 -5.59 -20.59
CA GLU A 19 -1.93 -5.00 -20.67
C GLU A 19 -0.92 -5.75 -19.78
N GLN A 20 -1.30 -6.11 -18.55
CA GLN A 20 -0.45 -6.91 -17.66
C GLN A 20 -0.18 -8.31 -18.22
N GLN A 21 -1.18 -8.97 -18.80
CA GLN A 21 -1.00 -10.27 -19.45
C GLN A 21 -0.02 -10.22 -20.63
N GLU A 22 -0.07 -9.17 -21.46
CA GLU A 22 0.89 -9.03 -22.55
C GLU A 22 2.30 -8.72 -22.05
N GLN A 23 2.47 -8.02 -20.93
CA GLN A 23 3.78 -7.79 -20.31
C GLN A 23 4.36 -9.08 -19.72
N ALA A 24 3.55 -9.87 -19.02
CA ALA A 24 3.92 -11.17 -18.48
C ALA A 24 4.51 -12.11 -19.55
N LYS A 25 3.98 -12.10 -20.78
CA LYS A 25 4.49 -12.93 -21.89
C LYS A 25 5.91 -12.60 -22.33
N LYS A 26 6.47 -11.44 -21.94
CA LYS A 26 7.81 -10.99 -22.36
C LYS A 26 8.95 -11.65 -21.57
N GLY A 27 8.64 -12.48 -20.56
CA GLY A 27 9.62 -13.24 -19.79
C GLY A 27 9.52 -13.02 -18.28
N PRO A 28 10.46 -13.56 -17.48
CA PRO A 28 10.40 -13.52 -16.01
C PRO A 28 10.28 -12.11 -15.40
N GLU A 29 10.85 -11.11 -16.06
CA GLU A 29 10.76 -9.71 -15.61
C GLU A 29 9.34 -9.15 -15.71
N GLY A 30 8.54 -9.63 -16.66
CA GLY A 30 7.13 -9.25 -16.82
C GLY A 30 6.22 -9.73 -15.69
N HIS A 31 6.72 -10.62 -14.82
CA HIS A 31 6.02 -11.14 -13.65
C HIS A 31 6.56 -10.59 -12.33
N THR A 32 7.64 -9.82 -12.36
CA THR A 32 8.34 -9.39 -11.15
C THR A 32 7.88 -7.99 -10.74
N LEU A 33 7.28 -7.89 -9.55
CA LEU A 33 6.99 -6.61 -8.90
C LEU A 33 7.93 -6.43 -7.71
N VAL A 34 8.60 -5.27 -7.65
CA VAL A 34 9.50 -4.91 -6.55
C VAL A 34 8.97 -3.66 -5.86
N SER A 35 8.50 -3.82 -4.63
CA SER A 35 8.14 -2.70 -3.75
C SER A 35 9.27 -2.47 -2.76
N ARG A 36 9.71 -1.21 -2.60
CA ARG A 36 10.74 -0.81 -1.66
C ARG A 36 10.27 0.33 -0.77
N ALA A 37 10.75 0.32 0.45
CA ALA A 37 10.55 1.40 1.42
C ALA A 37 11.90 1.82 2.00
N VAL A 38 12.09 3.13 2.18
CA VAL A 38 13.19 3.68 2.99
C VAL A 38 12.57 4.24 4.26
N ILE A 39 13.05 3.78 5.41
CA ILE A 39 12.47 4.12 6.72
C ILE A 39 13.53 4.82 7.56
N ARG A 40 13.16 5.95 8.15
CA ARG A 40 14.00 6.67 9.13
C ARG A 40 13.26 6.84 10.45
N LEU A 41 14.01 6.74 11.55
CA LEU A 41 13.53 7.10 12.87
C LEU A 41 13.58 8.62 13.00
N ILE A 42 12.46 9.23 13.38
CA ILE A 42 12.36 10.70 13.54
C ILE A 42 12.56 11.07 15.01
N GLU A 43 11.77 10.47 15.90
CA GLU A 43 11.76 10.80 17.32
C GLU A 43 11.22 9.61 18.13
N ASN A 44 11.97 9.10 19.10
CA ASN A 44 11.58 7.97 19.95
C ASN A 44 11.10 6.75 19.14
N GLN A 45 9.78 6.58 18.98
CA GLN A 45 9.16 5.49 18.21
C GLN A 45 8.50 5.97 16.91
N LEU A 46 8.40 7.27 16.67
CA LEU A 46 7.89 7.85 15.44
C LEU A 46 8.91 7.63 14.31
N LYS A 47 8.44 7.01 13.24
CA LYS A 47 9.18 6.72 12.01
C LYS A 47 8.46 7.35 10.83
N GLU A 48 9.24 7.66 9.82
CA GLU A 48 8.74 8.07 8.51
C GLU A 48 9.28 7.10 7.47
N ALA A 49 8.38 6.59 6.63
CA ALA A 49 8.70 5.70 5.54
C ALA A 49 8.34 6.36 4.21
N ARG A 50 9.27 6.32 3.26
CA ARG A 50 9.01 6.63 1.86
C ARG A 50 8.80 5.34 1.10
N VAL A 51 7.60 5.15 0.53
CA VAL A 51 7.20 3.96 -0.25
C VAL A 51 6.75 4.44 -1.62
N GLY A 52 7.60 4.27 -2.64
CA GLY A 52 7.39 4.89 -3.95
C GLY A 52 7.32 6.43 -3.84
N GLU A 53 6.20 6.99 -4.27
CA GLU A 53 5.91 8.44 -4.19
C GLU A 53 5.25 8.85 -2.87
N TYR A 54 4.84 7.89 -2.04
CA TYR A 54 4.13 8.16 -0.80
C TYR A 54 5.07 8.31 0.38
N THR A 55 4.71 9.20 1.31
CA THR A 55 5.32 9.31 2.63
C THR A 55 4.29 8.92 3.67
N ILE A 56 4.61 7.94 4.50
CA ILE A 56 3.75 7.46 5.58
C ILE A 56 4.49 7.56 6.91
N GLN A 57 3.75 7.82 7.98
CA GLN A 57 4.30 7.83 9.34
C GLN A 57 3.85 6.58 10.08
N CYS A 58 4.68 6.14 11.02
CA CYS A 58 4.37 5.02 11.89
C CYS A 58 4.86 5.33 13.30
N ASP A 59 4.02 5.14 14.30
CA ASP A 59 4.33 5.43 15.70
C ASP A 59 3.65 4.40 16.59
N GLU A 60 3.97 4.41 17.87
CA GLU A 60 3.33 3.53 18.84
C GLU A 60 2.31 4.26 19.71
N ALA A 61 1.38 3.49 20.26
CA ALA A 61 0.46 4.01 21.27
C ALA A 61 1.23 4.49 22.51
N LYS A 62 0.68 5.47 23.23
CA LYS A 62 1.28 6.00 24.47
C LYS A 62 1.53 4.91 25.52
N SER A 63 0.66 3.90 25.61
CA SER A 63 0.81 2.74 26.50
C SER A 63 2.05 1.90 26.20
N ARG A 64 2.54 1.94 24.96
CA ARG A 64 3.80 1.29 24.53
C ARG A 64 4.97 2.28 24.46
N LYS A 65 4.86 3.43 25.12
CA LYS A 65 5.86 4.53 25.11
C LYS A 65 6.06 5.18 23.73
N GLY A 66 5.05 5.16 22.86
CA GLY A 66 5.04 5.93 21.62
C GLY A 66 4.34 7.29 21.77
N GLY A 67 4.38 8.10 20.71
CA GLY A 67 3.76 9.43 20.71
C GLY A 67 2.26 9.42 20.41
N GLY A 68 1.73 8.32 19.87
CA GLY A 68 0.36 8.22 19.34
C GLY A 68 0.11 9.14 18.15
N LYS A 69 1.16 9.55 17.41
CA LYS A 69 1.07 10.51 16.30
C LYS A 69 0.70 9.85 14.97
N ALA A 70 0.84 8.52 14.87
CA ALA A 70 0.53 7.74 13.67
C ALA A 70 0.13 6.29 14.06
N PRO A 71 -0.45 5.50 13.15
CA PRO A 71 -0.75 4.09 13.39
C PRO A 71 0.51 3.27 13.69
N SER A 72 0.35 2.24 14.51
CA SER A 72 1.39 1.27 14.80
C SER A 72 1.70 0.36 13.63
N PRO A 73 2.91 -0.24 13.57
CA PRO A 73 3.27 -1.16 12.49
C PRO A 73 2.26 -2.31 12.38
N LEU A 74 1.77 -2.82 13.52
CA LEU A 74 0.77 -3.89 13.54
C LEU A 74 -0.58 -3.45 12.95
N GLN A 75 -1.00 -2.20 13.19
CA GLN A 75 -2.24 -1.68 12.60
C GLN A 75 -2.12 -1.55 11.08
N TYR A 76 -0.97 -1.12 10.56
CA TYR A 76 -0.70 -1.15 9.12
C TYR A 76 -0.75 -2.57 8.57
N PHE A 77 -0.12 -3.53 9.25
CA PHE A 77 -0.12 -4.93 8.84
C PHE A 77 -1.53 -5.54 8.82
N VAL A 78 -2.35 -5.29 9.84
CA VAL A 78 -3.74 -5.77 9.90
C VAL A 78 -4.60 -5.08 8.83
N ALA A 79 -4.46 -3.77 8.62
CA ALA A 79 -5.20 -3.07 7.58
C ALA A 79 -4.85 -3.59 6.17
N ALA A 80 -3.59 -4.00 5.94
CA ALA A 80 -3.13 -4.53 4.67
C ALA A 80 -3.85 -5.81 4.23
N THR A 81 -4.51 -6.55 5.13
CA THR A 81 -5.33 -7.70 4.72
C THR A 81 -6.68 -7.30 4.10
N GLY A 82 -7.11 -6.05 4.29
CA GLY A 82 -8.37 -5.52 3.78
C GLY A 82 -8.24 -4.54 2.61
N PHE A 83 -7.01 -4.17 2.24
CA PHE A 83 -6.71 -3.46 0.98
C PHE A 83 -6.56 -4.45 -0.17
#